data_AF-A0A2E4X026-F1
#
_entry.id   AF-A0A2E4X026-F1
#
_cell.length_a   1.000
_cell.length_b   1.000
_cell.length_c   1.000
_cell.angle_alpha   90.00
_cell.angle_beta   90.00
_cell.angle_gamma   90.00
#
_symmetry.space_group_name_H-M   'P 1'
#
loop_
_entity.id
_entity.type
_entity.pdbx_description
1 polymer ?
#
loop_
_entity_poly.entity_id
_entity_poly.type
_entity_poly.pdbx_seq_one_letter_code
_entity_poly.pdbx_strand_id
1 'polypeptide(L)'
;MHRFPIFVLSILVVSGCESSITGNAGQLRFAYDSNEDVFNFNKPIAVGATLDLRVTDFSDQRDAFVIAASTKDPEVIQVADFTGNTVTLIGSGDGNTLVKVSANDHMGIERDDSVNMMAREVEVLRMEHTCTDDLEGHYLTGHRVRVPFELELNDGNPLIGDGFYPVTDEPAGQITIDRTVREQEWMIIDTGNQAGVVSLRSDVDATRLDLAIVPPEAIDGASLPFGAPSSVRRDGSALLWVLPTANGRPICQGITERSVETLTPEICTVRDAAGTAEDSNDGRHESGWIELRGHQNGTCQYRVRYPASGASADFMVQVR
;
A
#
# COMPACT_ATOMS: atom_id res chain seq x y z
N MET A 1 53.15 3.43 15.93
CA MET A 1 52.24 4.08 14.96
C MET A 1 51.00 3.21 14.81
N HIS A 2 49.94 3.50 15.57
CA HIS A 2 48.66 2.79 15.47
C HIS A 2 47.77 3.51 14.46
N ARG A 3 47.40 2.80 13.39
CA ARG A 3 46.43 3.26 12.40
C ARG A 3 45.04 2.87 12.89
N PHE A 4 44.22 3.86 13.22
CA PHE A 4 42.79 3.67 13.47
C PHE A 4 42.06 3.47 12.13
N PRO A 5 41.17 2.47 12.00
CA PRO A 5 40.30 2.35 10.85
C PRO A 5 39.20 3.41 10.94
N ILE A 6 39.12 4.27 9.93
CA ILE A 6 37.99 5.19 9.73
C ILE A 6 36.82 4.31 9.26
N PHE A 7 35.85 4.11 10.14
CA PHE A 7 34.54 3.58 9.77
C PHE A 7 33.80 4.66 8.98
N VAL A 8 33.70 4.47 7.67
CA VAL A 8 32.78 5.25 6.83
C VAL A 8 31.38 4.71 7.09
N LEU A 9 30.62 5.44 7.89
CA LEU A 9 29.18 5.23 8.05
C LEU A 9 28.50 5.69 6.77
N SER A 10 28.24 4.77 5.85
CA SER A 10 27.41 5.01 4.67
C SER A 10 25.98 5.29 5.16
N ILE A 11 25.61 6.56 5.20
CA ILE A 11 24.22 6.99 5.35
C ILE A 11 23.52 6.57 4.05
N LEU A 12 22.85 5.42 4.09
CA LEU A 12 21.80 5.11 3.14
C LEU A 12 20.70 6.14 3.39
N VAL A 13 20.73 7.23 2.61
CA VAL A 13 19.57 8.08 2.44
C VAL A 13 18.51 7.15 1.87
N VAL A 14 17.48 6.85 2.67
CA VAL A 14 16.27 6.20 2.21
C VAL A 14 15.73 7.14 1.14
N SER A 15 16.03 6.86 -0.12
CA SER A 15 15.41 7.53 -1.25
C SER A 15 13.93 7.21 -1.13
N GLY A 16 13.15 8.20 -0.67
CA GLY A 16 11.70 8.12 -0.70
C GLY A 16 11.26 7.76 -2.12
N CYS A 17 10.16 7.02 -2.20
CA CYS A 17 9.45 6.73 -3.44
C CYS A 17 8.90 8.04 -4.02
N GLU A 18 9.79 8.87 -4.58
CA GLU A 18 9.48 10.22 -5.06
C GLU A 18 9.99 10.36 -6.49
N SER A 19 9.08 10.72 -7.39
CA SER A 19 9.46 11.15 -8.72
C SER A 19 9.61 12.66 -8.74
N SER A 20 10.66 13.19 -9.40
CA SER A 20 10.89 14.63 -9.45
C SER A 20 11.48 15.11 -10.77
N ILE A 21 11.21 16.38 -11.09
CA ILE A 21 11.76 17.06 -12.26
C ILE A 21 12.09 18.53 -11.92
N THR A 22 13.10 19.06 -12.60
CA THR A 22 13.36 20.50 -12.60
C THR A 22 12.36 21.22 -13.48
N GLY A 23 11.85 22.36 -13.01
CA GLY A 23 10.97 23.21 -13.80
C GLY A 23 11.65 23.78 -15.06
N ASN A 24 10.82 24.19 -16.02
CA ASN A 24 11.27 24.70 -17.31
C ASN A 24 12.19 25.93 -17.21
N ALA A 25 12.06 26.75 -16.16
CA ALA A 25 12.91 27.91 -15.90
C ALA A 25 14.08 27.60 -14.95
N GLY A 26 14.14 26.39 -14.39
CA GLY A 26 15.21 25.95 -13.48
C GLY A 26 15.25 26.68 -12.14
N GLN A 27 14.12 27.24 -11.70
CA GLN A 27 13.99 27.92 -10.41
C GLN A 27 13.40 26.99 -9.34
N LEU A 28 12.49 26.11 -9.74
CA LEU A 28 11.78 25.20 -8.84
C LEU A 28 12.03 23.73 -9.24
N ARG A 29 11.92 22.83 -8.26
CA ARG A 29 11.81 21.39 -8.46
C ARG A 29 10.39 20.96 -8.10
N PHE A 30 9.81 20.14 -8.94
CA PHE A 30 8.49 19.54 -8.76
C PHE A 30 8.65 18.07 -8.43
N ALA A 31 7.86 17.56 -7.48
CA ALA A 31 7.91 16.18 -7.07
C ALA A 31 6.55 15.64 -6.63
N TYR A 32 6.34 14.34 -6.76
CA TYR A 32 5.18 13.65 -6.20
C TYR A 32 5.58 12.25 -5.75
N ASP A 33 4.83 11.70 -4.79
CA ASP A 33 5.05 10.34 -4.30
C ASP A 33 4.66 9.33 -5.40
N SER A 34 5.55 8.40 -5.70
CA SER A 34 5.38 7.39 -6.74
C SER A 34 6.09 6.13 -6.31
N ASN A 35 5.36 5.03 -6.21
CA ASN A 35 5.94 3.75 -5.81
C ASN A 35 6.43 2.93 -7.01
N GLU A 36 5.90 3.22 -8.20
CA GLU A 36 6.37 2.65 -9.46
C GLU A 36 7.29 3.62 -10.19
N ASP A 37 8.15 3.12 -11.07
CA ASP A 37 8.98 3.87 -12.05
C ASP A 37 9.34 5.30 -11.59
N VAL A 38 10.02 5.39 -10.44
CA VAL A 38 10.31 6.65 -9.73
C VAL A 38 11.16 7.62 -10.57
N PHE A 39 11.87 7.10 -11.58
CA PHE A 39 12.70 7.87 -12.49
C PHE A 39 11.92 8.51 -13.64
N ASN A 40 10.63 8.18 -13.77
CA ASN A 40 9.74 8.73 -14.78
C ASN A 40 8.71 9.67 -14.15
N PHE A 41 9.04 10.97 -14.17
CA PHE A 41 8.13 12.03 -13.71
C PHE A 41 6.96 12.27 -14.69
N ASN A 42 7.13 11.94 -15.97
CA ASN A 42 6.18 12.32 -17.02
C ASN A 42 5.00 11.35 -17.14
N LYS A 43 4.62 10.71 -16.04
CA LYS A 43 3.45 9.83 -16.04
C LYS A 43 2.16 10.66 -16.09
N PRO A 44 1.18 10.25 -16.89
CA PRO A 44 -0.14 10.88 -16.90
C PRO A 44 -0.91 10.70 -15.60
N ILE A 45 -1.57 11.77 -15.15
CA ILE A 45 -2.59 11.71 -14.11
C ILE A 45 -3.83 11.01 -14.71
N ALA A 46 -4.39 10.02 -14.02
CA ALA A 46 -5.66 9.43 -14.44
C ALA A 46 -6.78 10.50 -14.42
N VAL A 47 -7.59 10.57 -15.47
CA VAL A 47 -8.75 11.47 -15.50
C VAL A 47 -9.72 11.08 -14.37
N GLY A 48 -10.04 12.06 -13.51
CA GLY A 48 -10.81 11.88 -12.28
C GLY A 48 -9.95 11.75 -11.01
N ALA A 49 -8.65 11.47 -11.14
CA ALA A 49 -7.73 11.36 -10.01
C ALA A 49 -7.14 12.73 -9.61
N THR A 50 -6.69 12.81 -8.35
CA THR A 50 -5.96 13.95 -7.83
C THR A 50 -4.47 13.64 -7.69
N LEU A 51 -3.60 14.63 -7.83
CA LEU A 51 -2.17 14.52 -7.57
C LEU A 51 -1.70 15.71 -6.72
N ASP A 52 -1.03 15.44 -5.62
CA ASP A 52 -0.36 16.46 -4.83
C ASP A 52 1.09 16.64 -5.32
N LEU A 53 1.35 17.80 -5.91
CA LEU A 53 2.63 18.18 -6.46
C LEU A 53 3.41 19.05 -5.47
N ARG A 54 4.48 18.50 -4.90
CA ARG A 54 5.38 19.22 -3.99
C ARG A 54 6.36 20.10 -4.75
N VAL A 55 6.61 21.28 -4.21
CA VAL A 55 7.42 22.34 -4.81
C VAL A 55 8.58 22.69 -3.89
N THR A 56 9.80 22.56 -4.38
CA THR A 56 11.01 22.97 -3.65
C THR A 56 11.85 23.94 -4.47
N ASP A 57 12.66 24.76 -3.81
CA ASP A 57 13.64 25.60 -4.48
C ASP A 57 14.72 24.71 -5.11
N PHE A 58 15.05 24.97 -6.38
CA PHE A 58 16.00 24.13 -7.10
C PHE A 58 17.43 24.24 -6.55
N SER A 59 17.81 25.41 -6.02
CA SER A 59 19.19 25.70 -5.64
C SER A 59 19.63 25.02 -4.35
N ASP A 60 18.73 24.93 -3.37
CA ASP A 60 19.04 24.38 -2.04
C ASP A 60 18.12 23.23 -1.60
N GLN A 61 17.14 22.89 -2.44
CA GLN A 61 16.20 21.78 -2.25
C GLN A 61 15.31 21.91 -1.02
N ARG A 62 15.15 23.11 -0.47
CA ARG A 62 14.20 23.39 0.61
C ARG A 62 12.82 23.68 0.07
N ASP A 63 11.81 23.49 0.91
CA ASP A 63 10.43 23.83 0.57
C ASP A 63 10.29 25.27 0.07
N ALA A 64 9.58 25.41 -1.04
CA ALA A 64 9.18 26.71 -1.58
C ALA A 64 7.67 26.87 -1.37
N PHE A 65 7.28 27.93 -0.67
CA PHE A 65 5.88 28.18 -0.29
C PHE A 65 5.11 28.74 -1.48
N VAL A 66 4.17 27.96 -2.00
CA VAL A 66 3.33 28.31 -3.15
C VAL A 66 2.43 29.49 -2.80
N ILE A 67 2.48 30.53 -3.63
CA ILE A 67 1.64 31.73 -3.51
C ILE A 67 0.65 31.86 -4.66
N ALA A 68 0.93 31.21 -5.80
CA ALA A 68 0.00 31.08 -6.91
C ALA A 68 0.29 29.82 -7.72
N ALA A 69 -0.77 29.16 -8.20
CA ALA A 69 -0.67 28.07 -9.15
C ALA A 69 -1.77 28.19 -10.21
N SER A 70 -1.45 27.87 -11.47
CA SER A 70 -2.41 27.88 -12.58
C SER A 70 -2.05 26.86 -13.66
N THR A 71 -3.01 26.56 -14.52
CA THR A 71 -2.86 25.68 -15.68
C THR A 71 -3.10 26.49 -16.95
N LYS A 72 -2.44 26.14 -18.06
CA LYS A 72 -2.76 26.72 -19.38
C LYS A 72 -4.04 26.16 -19.99
N ASP A 73 -4.46 24.99 -19.53
CA ASP A 73 -5.62 24.25 -20.04
C ASP A 73 -6.32 23.53 -18.88
N PRO A 74 -7.34 24.16 -18.27
CA PRO A 74 -8.12 23.56 -17.20
C PRO A 74 -9.08 22.47 -17.67
N GLU A 75 -9.26 22.27 -18.97
CA GLU A 75 -10.03 21.12 -19.48
C GLU A 75 -9.20 19.83 -19.39
N VAL A 76 -7.87 19.94 -19.37
CA VAL A 76 -6.95 18.80 -19.23
C VAL A 76 -6.56 18.54 -17.77
N ILE A 77 -5.97 19.53 -17.08
CA ILE A 77 -5.63 19.46 -15.65
C ILE A 77 -6.05 20.74 -14.97
N GLN A 78 -6.81 20.64 -13.87
CA GLN A 78 -7.20 21.76 -13.02
C GLN A 78 -6.28 21.89 -11.82
N VAL A 79 -6.01 23.13 -11.41
CA VAL A 79 -5.43 23.41 -10.09
C VAL A 79 -6.60 23.53 -9.11
N ALA A 80 -6.76 22.52 -8.25
CA ALA A 80 -7.87 22.45 -7.30
C ALA A 80 -7.61 23.31 -6.07
N ASP A 81 -6.39 23.24 -5.54
CA ASP A 81 -5.94 24.01 -4.38
C ASP A 81 -4.41 24.13 -4.37
N PHE A 82 -3.88 25.00 -3.53
CA PHE A 82 -2.46 25.00 -3.14
C PHE A 82 -2.32 25.45 -1.69
N THR A 83 -1.49 24.75 -0.92
CA THR A 83 -1.23 25.07 0.50
C THR A 83 0.22 24.72 0.84
N GLY A 84 0.92 25.62 1.53
CA GLY A 84 2.31 25.39 1.91
C GLY A 84 3.20 25.25 0.67
N ASN A 85 3.88 24.12 0.53
CA ASN A 85 4.72 23.78 -0.62
C ASN A 85 4.03 22.82 -1.61
N THR A 86 2.72 22.64 -1.52
CA THR A 86 1.98 21.65 -2.33
C THR A 86 0.95 22.32 -3.22
N VAL A 87 0.85 21.84 -4.46
CA VAL A 87 -0.21 22.16 -5.42
C VAL A 87 -1.02 20.90 -5.68
N THR A 88 -2.32 20.96 -5.44
CA THR A 88 -3.23 19.84 -5.69
C THR A 88 -3.82 19.98 -7.10
N LEU A 89 -3.57 18.98 -7.94
CA LEU A 89 -3.97 18.93 -9.35
C LEU A 89 -5.05 17.86 -9.57
N ILE A 90 -6.04 18.12 -10.44
CA ILE A 90 -7.05 17.12 -10.82
C ILE A 90 -6.98 16.86 -12.32
N GLY A 91 -6.80 15.59 -12.71
CA GLY A 91 -6.94 15.16 -14.10
C GLY A 91 -8.39 15.34 -14.55
N SER A 92 -8.65 16.25 -15.48
CA SER A 92 -10.01 16.66 -15.88
C SER A 92 -10.39 16.20 -17.28
N GLY A 93 -9.41 15.93 -18.14
CA GLY A 93 -9.60 15.46 -19.50
C GLY A 93 -8.29 14.99 -20.13
N ASP A 94 -8.39 14.27 -21.25
CA ASP A 94 -7.22 13.77 -21.94
C ASP A 94 -6.43 14.90 -22.61
N GLY A 95 -5.14 15.01 -22.28
CA GLY A 95 -4.24 15.90 -23.00
C GLY A 95 -2.94 16.19 -22.26
N ASN A 96 -2.21 17.18 -22.78
CA ASN A 96 -1.02 17.75 -22.16
C ASN A 96 -1.26 19.23 -21.86
N THR A 97 -0.81 19.72 -20.71
CA THR A 97 -0.89 21.13 -20.35
C THR A 97 0.35 21.58 -19.60
N LEU A 98 0.48 22.90 -19.43
CA LEU A 98 1.53 23.52 -18.63
C LEU A 98 0.95 23.97 -17.30
N VAL A 99 1.45 23.41 -16.21
CA VAL A 99 1.20 23.89 -14.85
C VAL A 99 2.25 24.95 -14.53
N LYS A 100 1.82 26.12 -14.09
CA LYS A 100 2.66 27.25 -13.68
C LYS A 100 2.53 27.46 -12.18
N VAL A 101 3.66 27.67 -11.52
CA VAL A 101 3.73 27.87 -10.07
C VAL A 101 4.61 29.08 -9.76
N SER A 102 4.10 29.96 -8.91
CA SER A 102 4.84 31.02 -8.25
C SER A 102 4.96 30.65 -6.77
N ALA A 103 6.18 30.59 -6.25
CA ALA A 103 6.46 30.21 -4.88
C ALA A 103 7.57 31.07 -4.26
N ASN A 104 7.53 31.28 -2.95
CA ASN A 104 8.61 31.93 -2.21
C ASN A 104 9.60 30.88 -1.72
N ASP A 105 10.89 31.07 -2.00
CA ASP A 105 11.94 30.24 -1.41
C ASP A 105 12.04 30.47 0.11
N HIS A 106 12.93 29.73 0.78
CA HIS A 106 13.12 29.83 2.23
C HIS A 106 13.63 31.21 2.71
N MET A 107 14.08 32.09 1.80
CA MET A 107 14.48 33.46 2.07
C MET A 107 13.36 34.47 1.76
N GLY A 108 12.20 34.01 1.26
CA GLY A 108 11.08 34.84 0.86
C GLY A 108 11.24 35.48 -0.52
N ILE A 109 12.16 34.97 -1.35
CA ILE A 109 12.32 35.43 -2.74
C ILE A 109 11.33 34.66 -3.62
N GLU A 110 10.53 35.41 -4.38
CA GLU A 110 9.59 34.85 -5.33
C GLU A 110 10.32 34.18 -6.52
N ARG A 111 9.87 32.97 -6.84
CA ARG A 111 10.35 32.11 -7.92
C ARG A 111 9.15 31.71 -8.77
N ASP A 112 9.26 31.96 -10.07
CA ASP A 112 8.29 31.52 -11.06
C ASP A 112 8.86 30.35 -11.85
N ASP A 113 8.11 29.26 -11.95
CA ASP A 113 8.46 28.14 -12.80
C ASP A 113 7.22 27.44 -13.37
N SER A 114 7.44 26.44 -14.21
CA SER A 114 6.39 25.63 -14.80
C SER A 114 6.86 24.22 -15.11
N VAL A 115 5.91 23.31 -15.22
CA VAL A 115 6.15 21.91 -15.60
C VAL A 115 5.08 21.45 -16.59
N ASN A 116 5.50 20.67 -17.59
CA ASN A 116 4.55 20.04 -18.51
C ASN A 116 4.00 18.80 -17.82
N MET A 117 2.68 18.67 -17.78
CA MET A 117 2.00 17.52 -17.21
C MET A 117 0.92 17.05 -18.18
N MET A 118 0.49 15.82 -17.99
CA MET A 118 -0.50 15.20 -18.86
C MET A 118 -1.53 14.45 -18.03
N ALA A 119 -2.74 14.36 -18.57
CA ALA A 119 -3.79 13.52 -18.05
C ALA A 119 -4.27 12.59 -19.16
N ARG A 120 -4.69 11.38 -18.78
CA ARG A 120 -5.18 10.33 -19.69
C ARG A 120 -6.34 9.59 -19.06
N GLU A 121 -7.27 9.15 -19.90
CA GLU A 121 -8.30 8.21 -19.45
C GLU A 121 -7.65 6.88 -19.07
N VAL A 122 -8.18 6.23 -18.04
CA VAL A 122 -7.80 4.86 -17.69
C VAL A 122 -8.28 3.93 -18.79
N GLU A 123 -7.43 3.03 -19.26
CA GLU A 123 -7.80 2.04 -20.28
C GLU A 123 -7.80 0.61 -19.73
N VAL A 124 -7.01 0.35 -18.68
CA VAL A 124 -6.93 -0.92 -17.97
C VAL A 124 -6.93 -0.66 -16.46
N LEU A 125 -7.75 -1.40 -15.73
CA LEU A 125 -7.72 -1.45 -14.27
C LEU A 125 -7.26 -2.86 -13.87
N ARG A 126 -6.21 -2.95 -13.06
CA ARG A 126 -5.85 -4.20 -12.39
C ARG A 126 -6.25 -4.15 -10.93
N MET A 127 -6.68 -5.29 -10.42
CA MET A 127 -6.99 -5.49 -9.01
C MET A 127 -6.53 -6.89 -8.62
N GLU A 128 -6.07 -7.05 -7.39
CA GLU A 128 -5.58 -8.35 -6.90
C GLU A 128 -5.94 -8.56 -5.42
N HIS A 129 -5.80 -9.78 -4.94
CA HIS A 129 -5.94 -10.08 -3.51
C HIS A 129 -4.57 -10.15 -2.86
N THR A 130 -4.44 -9.62 -1.64
CA THR A 130 -3.17 -9.64 -0.90
C THR A 130 -2.69 -11.04 -0.50
N CYS A 131 -3.48 -12.09 -0.71
CA CYS A 131 -3.18 -13.45 -0.25
C CYS A 131 -3.35 -14.54 -1.32
N THR A 132 -3.75 -14.21 -2.55
CA THR A 132 -3.95 -15.16 -3.65
C THR A 132 -3.92 -14.45 -5.01
N ASP A 133 -3.50 -15.16 -6.05
CA ASP A 133 -3.58 -14.71 -7.45
C ASP A 133 -4.90 -15.15 -8.13
N ASP A 134 -5.76 -15.87 -7.41
CA ASP A 134 -7.08 -16.28 -7.90
C ASP A 134 -8.01 -15.08 -8.05
N LEU A 135 -9.07 -15.24 -8.86
CA LEU A 135 -10.12 -14.24 -9.01
C LEU A 135 -10.92 -13.98 -7.72
N GLU A 136 -10.96 -14.96 -6.82
CA GLU A 136 -11.76 -14.93 -5.60
C GLU A 136 -10.87 -15.00 -4.36
N GLY A 137 -11.03 -14.02 -3.48
CA GLY A 137 -10.31 -13.90 -2.20
C GLY A 137 -11.28 -13.89 -1.03
N HIS A 138 -10.90 -14.53 0.07
CA HIS A 138 -11.74 -14.59 1.27
C HIS A 138 -11.43 -13.42 2.21
N TYR A 139 -12.46 -12.79 2.77
CA TYR A 139 -12.34 -11.67 3.71
C TYR A 139 -13.34 -11.83 4.85
N LEU A 140 -13.03 -11.31 6.04
CA LEU A 140 -13.96 -11.35 7.18
C LEU A 140 -15.04 -10.27 7.07
N THR A 141 -16.25 -10.57 7.55
CA THR A 141 -17.32 -9.57 7.75
C THR A 141 -16.92 -8.51 8.78
N GLY A 142 -17.28 -7.24 8.55
CA GLY A 142 -17.08 -6.15 9.51
C GLY A 142 -15.63 -5.66 9.61
N HIS A 143 -14.83 -5.86 8.57
CA HIS A 143 -13.42 -5.51 8.52
C HIS A 143 -13.16 -4.40 7.51
N ARG A 144 -12.19 -3.54 7.82
CA ARG A 144 -11.58 -2.64 6.84
C ARG A 144 -10.44 -3.37 6.14
N VAL A 145 -10.50 -3.47 4.82
CA VAL A 145 -9.55 -4.22 3.99
C VAL A 145 -8.99 -3.32 2.90
N ARG A 146 -7.78 -3.64 2.44
CA ARG A 146 -7.12 -2.96 1.33
C ARG A 146 -7.04 -3.87 0.11
N VAL A 147 -7.53 -3.41 -1.02
CA VAL A 147 -7.41 -4.12 -2.30
C VAL A 147 -6.36 -3.39 -3.14
N PRO A 148 -5.20 -4.00 -3.42
CA PRO A 148 -4.24 -3.41 -4.35
C PRO A 148 -4.88 -3.22 -5.72
N PHE A 149 -4.57 -2.10 -6.37
CA PHE A 149 -5.01 -1.82 -7.72
C PHE A 149 -3.95 -1.01 -8.49
N GLU A 150 -3.98 -1.13 -9.82
CA GLU A 150 -3.15 -0.35 -10.73
C GLU A 150 -4.04 0.24 -11.84
N LEU A 151 -3.76 1.48 -12.22
CA LEU A 151 -4.40 2.16 -13.35
C LEU A 151 -3.39 2.22 -14.50
N GLU A 152 -3.75 1.71 -15.67
CA GLU A 152 -2.83 1.63 -16.81
C GLU A 152 -3.49 2.11 -18.12
N LEU A 153 -2.63 2.42 -19.08
CA LEU A 153 -2.95 2.46 -20.52
C LEU A 153 -2.87 1.05 -21.12
N ASN A 154 -3.47 0.83 -22.30
CA ASN A 154 -3.46 -0.46 -23.00
C ASN A 154 -2.05 -0.96 -23.37
N ASP A 155 -1.05 -0.08 -23.41
CA ASP A 155 0.35 -0.43 -23.67
C ASP A 155 1.13 -0.81 -22.39
N GLY A 156 0.46 -0.84 -21.23
CA GLY A 156 1.01 -1.19 -19.93
C GLY A 156 1.73 -0.05 -19.22
N ASN A 157 1.62 1.19 -19.71
CA ASN A 157 2.16 2.34 -18.99
C ASN A 157 1.24 2.72 -17.82
N PRO A 158 1.79 2.93 -16.60
CA PRO A 158 0.99 3.27 -15.44
C PRO A 158 0.51 4.72 -15.48
N LEU A 159 -0.67 4.94 -14.93
CA LEU A 159 -1.26 6.24 -14.63
C LEU A 159 -1.03 6.56 -13.14
N ILE A 160 -0.93 7.84 -12.80
CA ILE A 160 -0.75 8.29 -11.42
C ILE A 160 -1.97 9.05 -10.90
N GLY A 161 -1.99 9.25 -9.58
CA GLY A 161 -3.02 10.01 -8.88
C GLY A 161 -3.81 9.15 -7.91
N ASP A 162 -4.44 9.81 -6.94
CA ASP A 162 -5.19 9.24 -5.84
C ASP A 162 -6.70 9.55 -5.95
N GLY A 163 -7.48 8.87 -5.10
CA GLY A 163 -8.91 9.17 -4.91
C GLY A 163 -9.83 8.77 -6.07
N PHE A 164 -9.32 8.06 -7.08
CA PHE A 164 -10.08 7.58 -8.22
C PHE A 164 -10.10 6.05 -8.28
N TYR A 165 -11.28 5.48 -7.99
CA TYR A 165 -11.52 4.04 -8.01
C TYR A 165 -12.67 3.74 -8.99
N PRO A 166 -12.39 3.47 -10.29
CA PRO A 166 -13.43 3.27 -11.30
C PRO A 166 -13.99 1.85 -11.22
N VAL A 167 -14.64 1.56 -10.09
CA VAL A 167 -15.29 0.27 -9.83
C VAL A 167 -16.68 0.43 -9.25
N THR A 168 -17.51 -0.57 -9.53
CA THR A 168 -18.82 -0.79 -8.95
C THR A 168 -18.89 -2.15 -8.24
N ASP A 169 -19.58 -2.21 -7.11
CA ASP A 169 -19.80 -3.45 -6.36
C ASP A 169 -21.12 -4.13 -6.74
N GLU A 170 -21.10 -5.45 -6.92
CA GLU A 170 -22.27 -6.27 -7.19
C GLU A 170 -22.36 -7.49 -6.24
N PRO A 171 -23.46 -7.68 -5.50
CA PRO A 171 -24.62 -6.79 -5.41
C PRO A 171 -24.30 -5.51 -4.63
N ALA A 172 -24.84 -4.39 -5.12
CA ALA A 172 -24.56 -3.07 -4.56
C ALA A 172 -24.93 -2.96 -3.07
N GLY A 173 -24.06 -2.33 -2.29
CA GLY A 173 -24.27 -1.97 -0.89
C GLY A 173 -23.92 -3.05 0.13
N GLN A 174 -23.30 -4.15 -0.29
CA GLN A 174 -22.75 -5.15 0.65
C GLN A 174 -21.38 -4.75 1.23
N ILE A 175 -20.65 -3.90 0.52
CA ILE A 175 -19.41 -3.28 0.98
C ILE A 175 -19.52 -1.76 0.86
N THR A 176 -18.61 -1.05 1.51
CA THR A 176 -18.42 0.39 1.29
C THR A 176 -17.01 0.62 0.78
N ILE A 177 -16.87 1.17 -0.42
CA ILE A 177 -15.59 1.64 -0.95
C ILE A 177 -15.36 3.06 -0.40
N ASP A 178 -14.32 3.24 0.40
CA ASP A 178 -13.97 4.54 0.96
C ASP A 178 -13.26 5.41 -0.10
N ARG A 179 -14.05 6.26 -0.75
CA ARG A 179 -13.58 7.20 -1.78
C ARG A 179 -13.03 8.51 -1.19
N THR A 180 -13.00 8.64 0.14
CA THR A 180 -12.47 9.84 0.81
C THR A 180 -10.98 9.72 1.12
N VAL A 181 -10.49 8.49 1.20
CA VAL A 181 -9.07 8.19 1.34
C VAL A 181 -8.36 8.39 0.01
N ARG A 182 -7.22 9.08 0.05
CA ARG A 182 -6.36 9.37 -1.09
C ARG A 182 -5.15 8.43 -1.07
N GLU A 183 -5.34 7.24 -1.62
CA GLU A 183 -4.29 6.22 -1.76
C GLU A 183 -4.11 5.90 -3.24
N GLN A 184 -2.87 5.76 -3.68
CA GLN A 184 -2.52 5.47 -5.08
C GLN A 184 -2.52 3.98 -5.39
N GLU A 185 -2.22 3.13 -4.40
CA GLU A 185 -2.07 1.68 -4.60
C GLU A 185 -3.21 0.87 -4.00
N TRP A 186 -3.92 1.45 -3.02
CA TRP A 186 -4.86 0.71 -2.19
C TRP A 186 -6.26 1.29 -2.31
N MET A 187 -7.20 0.47 -2.75
CA MET A 187 -8.60 0.74 -2.56
C MET A 187 -9.00 0.30 -1.16
N ILE A 188 -9.53 1.23 -0.36
CA ILE A 188 -9.95 0.91 1.00
C ILE A 188 -11.43 0.53 1.00
N ILE A 189 -11.74 -0.65 1.53
CA ILE A 189 -13.07 -1.24 1.52
C ILE A 189 -13.45 -1.65 2.93
N ASP A 190 -14.60 -1.18 3.41
CA ASP A 190 -15.22 -1.70 4.63
C ASP A 190 -16.20 -2.82 4.24
N THR A 191 -15.93 -4.05 4.69
CA THR A 191 -16.81 -5.18 4.49
C THR A 191 -18.03 -5.08 5.41
N GLY A 192 -19.21 -5.38 4.88
CA GLY A 192 -20.43 -5.40 5.68
C GLY A 192 -20.48 -6.55 6.69
N ASN A 193 -21.55 -6.59 7.47
CA ASN A 193 -21.83 -7.66 8.43
C ASN A 193 -22.50 -8.89 7.81
N GLN A 194 -22.71 -8.89 6.49
CA GLN A 194 -23.36 -9.98 5.77
C GLN A 194 -22.32 -10.80 5.03
N ALA A 195 -22.36 -12.12 5.23
CA ALA A 195 -21.58 -13.05 4.44
C ALA A 195 -22.17 -13.19 3.03
N GLY A 196 -21.32 -13.41 2.03
CA GLY A 196 -21.71 -13.46 0.63
C GLY A 196 -20.51 -13.30 -0.30
N VAL A 197 -20.78 -13.22 -1.59
CA VAL A 197 -19.77 -12.86 -2.58
C VAL A 197 -20.14 -11.51 -3.15
N VAL A 198 -19.16 -10.60 -3.19
CA VAL A 198 -19.27 -9.28 -3.80
C VAL A 198 -18.24 -9.17 -4.91
N SER A 199 -18.69 -8.97 -6.15
CA SER A 199 -17.82 -8.70 -7.29
C SER A 199 -17.53 -7.21 -7.37
N LEU A 200 -16.25 -6.83 -7.28
CA LEU A 200 -15.77 -5.54 -7.76
C LEU A 200 -15.65 -5.64 -9.28
N ARG A 201 -16.40 -4.80 -10.00
CA ARG A 201 -16.34 -4.71 -11.46
C ARG A 201 -15.69 -3.41 -11.86
N SER A 202 -14.72 -3.51 -12.77
CA SER A 202 -14.16 -2.34 -13.44
C SER A 202 -15.25 -1.63 -14.25
N ASP A 203 -15.29 -0.31 -14.13
CA ASP A 203 -16.11 0.56 -14.99
C ASP A 203 -15.37 0.92 -16.30
N VAL A 204 -14.11 0.49 -16.44
CA VAL A 204 -13.20 0.84 -17.55
C VAL A 204 -13.07 -0.31 -18.54
N ASP A 205 -12.89 -1.52 -18.05
CA ASP A 205 -12.57 -2.71 -18.84
C ASP A 205 -13.36 -3.95 -18.35
N ALA A 206 -12.97 -5.14 -18.80
CA ALA A 206 -13.62 -6.39 -18.40
C ALA A 206 -13.11 -6.96 -17.06
N THR A 207 -12.21 -6.24 -16.37
CA THR A 207 -11.61 -6.73 -15.12
C THR A 207 -12.65 -6.84 -14.01
N ARG A 208 -12.53 -7.90 -13.22
CA ARG A 208 -13.34 -8.12 -12.03
C ARG A 208 -12.51 -8.78 -10.94
N LEU A 209 -12.91 -8.60 -9.68
CA LEU A 209 -12.32 -9.24 -8.52
C LEU A 209 -13.43 -9.65 -7.55
N ASP A 210 -13.47 -10.90 -7.11
CA ASP A 210 -14.56 -11.44 -6.29
C ASP A 210 -14.13 -11.51 -4.81
N LEU A 211 -14.86 -10.83 -3.93
CA LEU A 211 -14.65 -10.83 -2.49
C LEU A 211 -15.63 -11.81 -1.85
N ALA A 212 -15.14 -12.98 -1.44
CA ALA A 212 -15.89 -13.94 -0.63
C ALA A 212 -15.86 -13.50 0.83
N ILE A 213 -16.90 -12.77 1.26
CA ILE A 213 -17.06 -12.28 2.62
C ILE A 213 -17.60 -13.42 3.49
N VAL A 214 -16.84 -13.82 4.49
CA VAL A 214 -17.16 -14.91 5.41
C VAL A 214 -17.21 -14.42 6.85
N PRO A 215 -18.10 -14.98 7.69
CA PRO A 215 -18.16 -14.57 9.08
C PRO A 215 -17.04 -15.29 9.89
N PRO A 216 -16.60 -14.77 11.05
CA PRO A 216 -15.52 -15.37 11.83
C PRO A 216 -15.74 -16.85 12.21
N GLU A 217 -16.99 -17.28 12.33
CA GLU A 217 -17.38 -18.66 12.66
C GLU A 217 -17.09 -19.64 11.51
N ALA A 218 -16.90 -19.13 10.29
CA ALA A 218 -16.55 -19.94 9.13
C ALA A 218 -15.04 -20.26 9.05
N ILE A 219 -14.22 -19.71 9.95
CA ILE A 219 -12.80 -20.04 10.01
C ILE A 219 -12.64 -21.54 10.32
N ASP A 220 -11.97 -22.28 9.44
CA ASP A 220 -11.79 -23.73 9.55
C ASP A 220 -10.35 -24.16 9.89
N GLY A 221 -9.41 -23.22 9.92
CA GLY A 221 -8.01 -23.50 10.20
C GLY A 221 -7.11 -22.28 10.03
N ALA A 222 -5.84 -22.54 9.71
CA ALA A 222 -4.87 -21.53 9.33
C ALA A 222 -3.84 -22.09 8.35
N SER A 223 -3.20 -21.19 7.63
CA SER A 223 -2.16 -21.48 6.65
C SER A 223 -0.96 -20.54 6.79
N LEU A 224 0.18 -20.99 6.24
CA LEU A 224 1.36 -20.16 5.99
C LEU A 224 1.39 -19.90 4.47
N PRO A 225 0.85 -18.77 3.97
CA PRO A 225 0.75 -18.52 2.52
C PRO A 225 2.11 -18.55 1.80
N PHE A 226 3.18 -18.16 2.49
CA PHE A 226 4.56 -18.23 1.98
C PHE A 226 5.36 -19.44 2.50
N GLY A 227 4.68 -20.38 3.15
CA GLY A 227 5.31 -21.51 3.82
C GLY A 227 6.08 -21.13 5.09
N ALA A 228 6.61 -22.15 5.77
CA ALA A 228 7.55 -21.97 6.88
C ALA A 228 8.99 -21.87 6.34
N PRO A 229 9.89 -21.13 6.99
CA PRO A 229 11.32 -21.24 6.72
C PRO A 229 11.76 -22.69 6.93
N SER A 230 12.70 -23.17 6.11
CA SER A 230 13.23 -24.54 6.20
C SER A 230 13.85 -24.84 7.57
N SER A 231 14.39 -23.82 8.24
CA SER A 231 14.82 -23.88 9.62
C SER A 231 14.98 -22.49 10.24
N VAL A 232 14.83 -22.41 11.56
CA VAL A 232 15.22 -21.25 12.38
C VAL A 232 16.49 -21.59 13.15
N ARG A 233 17.41 -20.63 13.26
CA ARG A 233 18.67 -20.84 13.97
C ARG A 233 18.42 -21.02 15.46
N ARG A 234 19.18 -21.89 16.13
CA ARG A 234 19.24 -21.92 17.59
C ARG A 234 19.60 -20.54 18.15
N ASP A 235 18.86 -20.10 19.15
CA ASP A 235 18.92 -18.76 19.76
C ASP A 235 18.51 -17.61 18.81
N GLY A 236 18.05 -17.92 17.60
CA GLY A 236 17.52 -16.98 16.61
C GLY A 236 16.00 -16.87 16.66
N SER A 237 15.46 -15.91 15.92
CA SER A 237 14.03 -15.72 15.71
C SER A 237 13.65 -15.71 14.23
N ALA A 238 12.40 -16.01 13.95
CA ALA A 238 11.77 -15.86 12.64
C ALA A 238 10.36 -15.30 12.82
N LEU A 239 9.93 -14.50 11.85
CA LEU A 239 8.55 -14.06 11.70
C LEU A 239 7.85 -14.99 10.72
N LEU A 240 6.70 -15.52 11.12
CA LEU A 240 5.88 -16.44 10.33
C LEU A 240 4.55 -15.76 10.05
N TRP A 241 4.19 -15.62 8.77
CA TRP A 241 2.91 -15.05 8.41
C TRP A 241 1.83 -16.11 8.48
N VAL A 242 0.92 -16.03 9.45
CA VAL A 242 -0.16 -17.01 9.61
C VAL A 242 -1.51 -16.35 9.36
N LEU A 243 -2.22 -16.84 8.35
CA LEU A 243 -3.56 -16.38 8.01
C LEU A 243 -4.61 -17.44 8.39
N PRO A 244 -5.78 -17.03 8.93
CA PRO A 244 -6.90 -17.96 9.08
C PRO A 244 -7.33 -18.48 7.71
N THR A 245 -7.98 -19.65 7.69
CA THR A 245 -8.58 -20.21 6.47
C THR A 245 -10.09 -20.32 6.59
N ALA A 246 -10.78 -20.26 5.45
CA ALA A 246 -12.17 -20.66 5.30
C ALA A 246 -12.30 -21.50 4.02
N ASN A 247 -12.98 -22.64 4.10
CA ASN A 247 -13.01 -23.67 3.05
C ASN A 247 -11.59 -24.08 2.59
N GLY A 248 -10.64 -24.13 3.53
CA GLY A 248 -9.23 -24.45 3.28
C GLY A 248 -8.45 -23.38 2.50
N ARG A 249 -9.04 -22.21 2.21
CA ARG A 249 -8.37 -21.08 1.53
C ARG A 249 -8.00 -19.98 2.51
N PRO A 250 -6.88 -19.27 2.33
CA PRO A 250 -6.49 -18.17 3.21
C PRO A 250 -7.51 -17.04 3.16
N ILE A 251 -7.80 -16.46 4.32
CA ILE A 251 -8.56 -15.22 4.47
C ILE A 251 -7.56 -14.06 4.41
N CYS A 252 -7.67 -13.24 3.38
CA CYS A 252 -6.87 -12.06 3.17
C CYS A 252 -7.14 -11.03 4.28
N GLN A 253 -6.06 -10.46 4.84
CA GLN A 253 -6.13 -9.43 5.89
C GLN A 253 -7.06 -9.79 7.07
N GLY A 254 -7.14 -11.08 7.42
CA GLY A 254 -7.96 -11.59 8.51
C GLY A 254 -7.41 -11.25 9.90
N ILE A 255 -7.41 -9.96 10.27
CA ILE A 255 -7.04 -9.48 11.62
C ILE A 255 -8.14 -9.86 12.61
N THR A 256 -8.09 -11.09 13.10
CA THR A 256 -9.06 -11.62 14.06
C THR A 256 -8.37 -12.07 15.34
N GLU A 257 -9.14 -12.12 16.43
CA GLU A 257 -8.66 -12.71 17.67
C GLU A 257 -8.17 -14.14 17.44
N ARG A 258 -6.99 -14.44 17.98
CA ARG A 258 -6.38 -15.77 17.94
C ARG A 258 -5.53 -15.99 19.19
N SER A 259 -5.22 -17.24 19.46
CA SER A 259 -4.21 -17.63 20.45
C SER A 259 -3.17 -18.54 19.83
N VAL A 260 -1.95 -18.46 20.34
CA VAL A 260 -0.81 -19.26 19.89
C VAL A 260 -0.23 -20.01 21.08
N GLU A 261 -0.08 -21.31 20.95
CA GLU A 261 0.41 -22.22 21.99
C GLU A 261 1.66 -22.94 21.50
N THR A 262 2.73 -22.91 22.29
CA THR A 262 3.92 -23.72 22.01
C THR A 262 3.71 -25.15 22.52
N LEU A 263 3.87 -26.15 21.66
CA LEU A 263 3.70 -27.57 22.02
C LEU A 263 5.03 -28.25 22.41
N THR A 264 6.16 -27.70 21.98
CA THR A 264 7.52 -28.15 22.34
C THR A 264 8.33 -27.01 22.98
N PRO A 265 7.97 -26.56 24.20
CA PRO A 265 8.56 -25.39 24.85
C PRO A 265 10.07 -25.53 25.14
N GLU A 266 10.59 -26.75 25.20
CA GLU A 266 12.01 -27.05 25.33
C GLU A 266 12.81 -26.76 24.05
N ILE A 267 12.17 -26.77 22.89
CA ILE A 267 12.79 -26.54 21.57
C ILE A 267 12.67 -25.08 21.14
N CYS A 268 11.53 -24.44 21.41
CA CYS A 268 11.22 -23.09 20.93
C CYS A 268 10.21 -22.40 21.84
N THR A 269 9.98 -21.11 21.58
CA THR A 269 8.81 -20.36 22.04
C THR A 269 8.16 -19.69 20.85
N VAL A 270 6.83 -19.64 20.83
CA VAL A 270 6.06 -18.85 19.89
C VAL A 270 5.20 -17.84 20.62
N ARG A 271 5.05 -16.65 20.03
CA ARG A 271 4.14 -15.62 20.50
C ARG A 271 3.53 -14.89 19.32
N ASP A 272 2.33 -14.36 19.52
CA ASP A 272 1.79 -13.41 18.57
C ASP A 272 2.76 -12.23 18.47
N ALA A 273 3.12 -11.83 17.25
CA ALA A 273 3.96 -10.67 17.02
C ALA A 273 3.10 -9.41 17.16
N ALA A 274 2.44 -9.24 18.31
CA ALA A 274 1.66 -8.05 18.60
C ALA A 274 2.62 -6.87 18.88
N GLY A 275 2.65 -5.90 17.97
CA GLY A 275 3.04 -4.54 18.31
C GLY A 275 1.82 -3.79 18.84
N THR A 276 1.87 -3.35 20.09
CA THR A 276 0.78 -2.67 20.81
C THR A 276 0.68 -1.18 20.48
N ALA A 277 0.40 -0.80 19.23
CA ALA A 277 -0.07 0.53 18.86
C ALA A 277 -0.60 0.55 17.42
N GLU A 278 -1.71 1.25 17.19
CA GLU A 278 -2.25 1.59 15.85
C GLU A 278 -1.32 2.55 15.06
N ASP A 279 -0.30 3.14 15.71
CA ASP A 279 0.49 4.27 15.19
C ASP A 279 1.84 3.91 14.54
N SER A 280 2.12 2.63 14.33
CA SER A 280 3.41 2.21 13.79
C SER A 280 3.30 1.97 12.29
N ASN A 281 3.81 2.95 11.53
CA ASN A 281 3.97 2.96 10.07
C ASN A 281 4.83 1.81 9.49
N ASP A 282 5.12 0.74 10.24
CA ASP A 282 6.02 -0.33 9.81
C ASP A 282 5.33 -1.48 9.07
N GLY A 283 4.00 -1.42 8.86
CA GLY A 283 3.21 -2.41 8.12
C GLY A 283 3.11 -3.79 8.79
N ARG A 284 3.77 -4.00 9.93
CA ARG A 284 3.77 -5.28 10.65
C ARG A 284 2.52 -5.49 11.51
N HIS A 285 1.74 -4.44 11.69
CA HIS A 285 0.52 -4.41 12.52
C HIS A 285 -0.70 -5.04 11.84
N GLU A 286 -0.66 -5.26 10.52
CA GLU A 286 -1.86 -5.52 9.73
C GLU A 286 -2.11 -6.99 9.42
N SER A 287 -1.23 -7.90 9.83
CA SER A 287 -1.12 -9.14 9.05
C SER A 287 -0.64 -10.35 9.83
N GLY A 288 -1.30 -10.76 10.92
CA GLY A 288 -1.24 -12.16 11.35
C GLY A 288 0.16 -12.76 11.59
N TRP A 289 1.17 -11.96 11.97
CA TRP A 289 2.54 -12.42 12.19
C TRP A 289 2.72 -13.12 13.54
N ILE A 290 3.45 -14.22 13.55
CA ILE A 290 3.87 -14.92 14.77
C ILE A 290 5.38 -14.88 14.84
N GLU A 291 5.93 -14.54 16.01
CA GLU A 291 7.36 -14.65 16.26
C GLU A 291 7.67 -16.03 16.86
N LEU A 292 8.54 -16.78 16.19
CA LEU A 292 9.11 -18.03 16.66
C LEU A 292 10.56 -17.77 17.10
N ARG A 293 10.91 -18.20 18.31
CA ARG A 293 12.29 -18.18 18.80
C ARG A 293 12.79 -19.60 19.09
N GLY A 294 13.92 -19.97 18.50
CA GLY A 294 14.56 -21.27 18.75
C GLY A 294 15.40 -21.27 20.03
N HIS A 295 15.31 -22.34 20.81
CA HIS A 295 16.10 -22.55 22.04
C HIS A 295 17.06 -23.73 21.90
N GLN A 296 16.61 -24.83 21.31
CA GLN A 296 17.40 -26.05 21.15
C GLN A 296 17.20 -26.66 19.77
N ASN A 297 18.15 -27.48 19.33
CA ASN A 297 18.04 -28.16 18.05
C ASN A 297 16.92 -29.22 18.14
N GLY A 298 15.99 -29.20 17.20
CA GLY A 298 14.83 -30.09 17.21
C GLY A 298 13.71 -29.60 16.31
N THR A 299 12.53 -30.21 16.46
CA THR A 299 11.31 -29.77 15.77
C THR A 299 10.48 -28.92 16.72
N CYS A 300 10.34 -27.64 16.41
CA CYS A 300 9.40 -26.76 17.08
C CYS A 300 7.99 -27.07 16.59
N GLN A 301 7.09 -27.46 17.50
CA GLN A 301 5.67 -27.62 17.22
C GLN A 301 4.88 -26.53 17.94
N TYR A 302 3.91 -25.94 17.26
CA TYR A 302 3.01 -24.95 17.85
C TYR A 302 1.61 -25.03 17.26
N ARG A 303 0.63 -24.53 17.99
CA ARG A 303 -0.78 -24.52 17.63
C ARG A 303 -1.30 -23.09 17.57
N VAL A 304 -2.06 -22.77 16.53
CA VAL A 304 -2.85 -21.53 16.41
C VAL A 304 -4.31 -21.88 16.57
N ARG A 305 -5.07 -21.10 17.35
CA ARG A 305 -6.51 -21.31 17.58
C ARG A 305 -7.30 -20.03 17.34
N TYR A 306 -8.49 -20.16 16.77
CA TYR A 306 -9.43 -19.08 16.53
C TYR A 306 -10.67 -19.25 17.43
N PRO A 307 -10.82 -18.43 18.49
CA PRO A 307 -11.91 -18.62 19.46
C PRO A 307 -13.31 -18.54 18.85
N ALA A 308 -13.51 -17.68 17.84
CA ALA A 308 -14.82 -17.45 17.23
C ALA A 308 -15.42 -18.71 16.57
N SER A 309 -14.58 -19.51 15.89
CA SER A 309 -15.03 -20.77 15.24
C SER A 309 -14.66 -22.03 16.02
N GLY A 310 -13.72 -21.93 16.97
CA GLY A 310 -13.12 -23.08 17.65
C GLY A 310 -12.10 -23.84 16.79
N ALA A 311 -11.77 -23.35 15.59
CA ALA A 311 -10.79 -23.97 14.70
C ALA A 311 -9.36 -23.86 15.25
N SER A 312 -8.51 -24.79 14.85
CA SER A 312 -7.09 -24.78 15.18
C SER A 312 -6.23 -25.42 14.10
N ALA A 313 -4.98 -24.96 13.98
CA ALA A 313 -3.98 -25.56 13.11
C ALA A 313 -2.65 -25.76 13.85
N ASP A 314 -2.04 -26.92 13.63
CA ASP A 314 -0.72 -27.27 14.16
C ASP A 314 0.35 -27.08 13.09
N PHE A 315 1.44 -26.43 13.45
CA PHE A 315 2.56 -26.14 12.56
C PHE A 315 3.87 -26.69 13.12
N MET A 316 4.82 -26.96 12.23
CA MET A 316 6.13 -27.49 12.57
C MET A 316 7.24 -26.72 11.86
N VAL A 317 8.29 -26.36 12.59
CA VAL A 317 9.50 -25.69 12.06
C VAL A 317 10.75 -26.33 12.64
N GLN A 318 11.78 -26.56 11.82
CA GLN A 318 13.05 -27.09 12.31
C GLN A 318 13.88 -26.01 13.00
N VAL A 319 14.46 -26.31 14.16
CA VAL A 319 15.45 -25.46 14.83
C VAL A 319 16.83 -26.12 14.71
N ARG A 320 17.83 -25.39 14.19
CA ARG A 320 19.18 -25.94 13.93
C ARG A 320 20.32 -25.02 14.37
#